data_AF-A0A832FN99-F1
#
_entry.id   AF-A0A832FN99-F1
#
_cell.length_a   1.000
_cell.length_b   1.000
_cell.length_c   1.000
_cell.angle_alpha   90.00
_cell.angle_beta   90.00
_cell.angle_gamma   90.00
#
_symmetry.space_group_name_H-M   'P 1'
#
loop_
_entity.id
_entity.type
_entity.pdbx_description
1 polymer ?
#
loop_
_entity_poly.entity_id
_entity_poly.type
_entity_poly.pdbx_seq_one_letter_code
_entity_poly.pdbx_strand_id
1 'polypeptide(L)'
;MPQRCQICAKLKQVGRQSRHKRGVAGKQWAKRAQKTTRIFKPNLHKATVGGVQYLLCAKCIKRIKKEELIKEEKALSLGASEAKP
;
A
#
# COMPACT_ATOMS: atom_id res chain seq x y z
N MET A 1 18.47 -4.23 -4.91
CA MET A 1 17.02 -4.60 -4.83
C MET A 1 16.19 -3.54 -5.55
N PRO A 2 15.20 -3.93 -6.37
CA PRO A 2 14.33 -2.95 -7.04
C PRO A 2 13.60 -2.11 -5.98
N GLN A 3 13.66 -0.79 -6.11
CA GLN A 3 13.07 0.14 -5.13
C GLN A 3 11.69 0.63 -5.56
N ARG A 4 11.04 -0.17 -6.42
CA ARG A 4 9.74 0.10 -7.02
C ARG A 4 8.85 -1.13 -6.92
N CYS A 5 7.56 -0.89 -6.74
CA CYS A 5 6.56 -1.95 -6.87
C CYS A 5 6.52 -2.43 -8.32
N GLN A 6 6.52 -3.75 -8.55
CA GLN A 6 6.47 -4.30 -9.90
C GLN A 6 5.10 -4.14 -10.60
N ILE A 7 4.01 -3.96 -9.83
CA ILE A 7 2.65 -3.79 -10.39
C ILE A 7 2.30 -2.32 -10.60
N CYS A 8 2.45 -1.47 -9.58
CA CYS A 8 2.00 -0.07 -9.63
C CYS A 8 3.13 0.94 -9.80
N ALA A 9 4.35 0.48 -10.03
CA ALA A 9 5.55 1.32 -10.20
C ALA A 9 5.82 2.33 -9.07
N LYS A 10 5.20 2.17 -7.88
CA LYS A 10 5.35 3.14 -6.79
C LYS A 10 6.82 3.32 -6.39
N LEU A 11 7.30 4.55 -6.49
CA LEU A 11 8.66 4.98 -6.14
C LEU A 11 8.70 5.63 -4.76
N LYS A 12 9.92 5.99 -4.34
CA LYS A 12 10.14 6.85 -3.18
C LYS A 12 9.52 8.22 -3.44
N GLN A 13 8.92 8.78 -2.40
CA GLN A 13 8.40 10.15 -2.44
C GLN A 13 9.29 11.04 -1.58
N VAL A 14 9.59 12.24 -2.08
CA VAL A 14 10.27 13.26 -1.28
C VAL A 14 9.20 14.13 -0.64
N GLY A 15 9.32 14.35 0.67
CA GLY A 15 8.48 15.33 1.35
C GLY A 15 9.22 15.99 2.50
N ARG A 16 8.48 16.68 3.35
CA ARG A 16 9.03 17.44 4.48
C ARG A 16 8.66 16.77 5.79
N GLN A 17 9.60 16.78 6.74
CA GLN A 17 9.30 16.36 8.10
C GLN A 17 8.59 17.50 8.83
N SER A 18 7.34 17.28 9.26
CA SER A 18 6.65 18.18 10.19
C SER A 18 6.99 17.77 11.62
N ARG A 19 7.64 18.66 12.38
CA ARG A 19 8.01 18.42 13.79
C ARG A 19 6.92 18.80 14.81
N HIS A 20 5.87 19.52 14.40
CA HIS A 20 4.87 20.05 15.33
C HIS A 20 3.43 19.67 14.94
N LYS A 21 2.60 19.39 15.96
CA LYS A 21 1.14 19.23 15.81
C LYS A 21 0.48 20.60 15.65
N ARG A 22 -0.75 20.65 15.15
CA ARG A 22 -1.52 21.89 15.06
C ARG A 22 -1.77 22.42 16.48
N GLY A 23 -1.34 23.65 16.79
CA GLY A 23 -1.65 24.33 18.06
C GLY A 23 -0.53 24.50 19.09
N VAL A 24 0.71 24.07 18.84
CA VAL A 24 1.79 24.22 19.84
C VAL A 24 2.23 25.69 20.02
N ALA A 25 2.08 26.19 21.26
CA ALA A 25 2.58 27.48 21.78
C ALA A 25 2.43 28.67 20.83
N GLY A 26 1.19 29.03 20.46
CA GLY A 26 0.89 30.26 19.71
C GLY A 26 1.59 30.38 18.36
N LYS A 27 2.00 29.26 17.73
CA LYS A 27 2.84 29.21 16.52
C LYS A 27 4.28 29.73 16.71
N GLN A 28 4.69 30.13 17.91
CA GLN A 28 6.05 30.61 18.20
C GLN A 28 7.09 29.50 17.96
N TRP A 29 6.74 28.26 18.30
CA TRP A 29 7.57 27.09 18.02
C TRP A 29 7.68 26.73 16.54
N ALA A 30 6.68 27.10 15.72
CA ALA A 30 6.72 26.83 14.29
C ALA A 30 7.87 27.61 13.59
N LYS A 31 8.22 28.79 14.11
CA LYS A 31 9.32 29.62 13.61
C LYS A 31 10.71 29.05 13.94
N ARG A 32 10.82 28.28 15.02
CA ARG A 32 12.09 27.64 15.47
C ARG A 32 12.29 26.23 14.90
N ALA A 33 11.25 25.63 14.31
CA ALA A 33 11.32 24.27 13.80
C ALA A 33 12.13 24.21 12.50
N GLN A 34 13.26 23.49 12.53
CA GLN A 34 14.07 23.23 11.34
C GLN A 34 13.26 22.46 10.28
N LYS A 35 13.31 22.94 9.02
CA LYS A 35 12.69 22.29 7.87
C LYS A 35 13.67 21.29 7.28
N THR A 36 13.47 20.01 7.55
CA THR A 36 14.29 18.92 6.99
C THR A 36 13.51 18.16 5.91
N THR A 37 14.19 17.82 4.82
CA THR A 37 13.65 16.93 3.78
C THR A 37 13.69 15.49 4.27
N ARG A 38 12.60 14.75 4.04
CA ARG A 38 12.50 13.32 4.33
C ARG A 38 12.16 12.56 3.06
N ILE A 39 12.86 11.45 2.85
CA ILE A 39 12.54 10.49 1.79
C ILE A 39 11.62 9.42 2.35
N PHE A 40 10.40 9.36 1.83
CA PHE A 40 9.42 8.33 2.14
C PHE A 40 9.64 7.13 1.22
N LYS A 41 10.15 6.03 1.79
CA LYS A 41 10.33 4.78 1.06
C LYS A 41 8.97 4.09 0.87
N PRO A 42 8.71 3.47 -0.30
CA PRO A 42 7.51 2.67 -0.48
C PRO A 42 7.56 1.43 0.41
N ASN A 43 6.42 1.05 0.97
CA ASN A 43 6.29 -0.18 1.76
C ASN A 43 6.22 -1.40 0.83
N LEU A 44 7.38 -2.00 0.53
CA LEU A 44 7.55 -3.11 -0.40
C LEU A 44 7.84 -4.42 0.36
N HIS A 45 7.17 -5.50 -0.05
CA HIS A 45 7.32 -6.84 0.52
C HIS A 45 7.46 -7.87 -0.61
N LYS A 46 8.12 -8.99 -0.32
CA LYS A 46 8.13 -10.15 -1.22
C LYS A 46 6.80 -10.89 -1.08
N ALA A 47 6.09 -11.10 -2.18
CA ALA A 47 4.83 -11.82 -2.21
C ALA A 47 4.80 -12.76 -3.41
N THR A 48 4.33 -13.99 -3.21
CA THR A 48 4.15 -14.97 -4.28
C THR A 48 2.76 -14.80 -4.87
N VAL A 49 2.66 -14.60 -6.19
CA VAL A 49 1.40 -14.48 -6.92
C VAL A 49 1.48 -15.43 -8.11
N GLY A 50 0.56 -16.39 -8.21
CA GLY A 50 0.55 -17.39 -9.28
C GLY A 50 1.84 -18.21 -9.39
N GLY A 51 2.50 -18.51 -8.26
CA GLY A 51 3.74 -19.29 -8.23
C GLY A 51 5.03 -18.50 -8.43
N VAL A 52 4.96 -17.22 -8.80
CA VAL A 52 6.15 -16.36 -9.01
C VAL A 52 6.28 -15.34 -7.87
N GLN A 53 7.51 -15.13 -7.38
CA GLN A 53 7.80 -14.14 -6.35
C GLN A 53 7.97 -12.73 -6.95
N TYR A 54 7.17 -11.79 -6.47
CA TYR A 54 7.23 -10.38 -6.83
C TYR A 54 7.52 -9.48 -5.63
N LEU A 55 8.15 -8.34 -5.88
CA LEU A 55 8.31 -7.26 -4.91
C LEU A 55 7.15 -6.28 -5.05
N LEU A 56 6.18 -6.36 -4.13
CA LEU A 56 4.91 -5.66 -4.20
C LEU A 56 4.69 -4.71 -3.02
N CYS A 57 3.95 -3.63 -3.25
CA CYS A 57 3.53 -2.77 -2.16
C CYS A 57 2.32 -3.33 -1.42
N ALA A 58 2.17 -2.98 -0.13
CA ALA A 58 1.05 -3.47 0.69
C ALA A 58 -0.35 -3.21 0.08
N LYS A 59 -0.53 -2.12 -0.69
CA LYS A 59 -1.79 -1.84 -1.41
C LYS A 59 -2.05 -2.85 -2.53
N CYS A 60 -1.03 -3.23 -3.29
CA CYS A 60 -1.16 -4.22 -4.35
C CYS A 60 -1.44 -5.61 -3.76
N ILE A 61 -0.72 -5.99 -2.69
CA ILE A 61 -0.97 -7.26 -1.99
C ILE A 61 -2.41 -7.33 -1.50
N LYS A 62 -2.91 -6.25 -0.87
CA LYS A 62 -4.30 -6.19 -0.42
C LYS A 62 -5.32 -6.31 -1.56
N ARG A 63 -5.03 -5.71 -2.73
CA ARG A 63 -5.92 -5.78 -3.90
C ARG A 63 -5.98 -7.20 -4.47
N ILE A 64 -4.83 -7.84 -4.64
CA ILE A 64 -4.73 -9.22 -5.16
C ILE A 64 -5.52 -10.18 -4.26
N LYS A 65 -5.29 -10.13 -2.95
CA LYS A 65 -6.04 -10.95 -1.98
C LYS A 65 -7.55 -10.73 -2.07
N LYS A 66 -7.99 -9.48 -2.25
CA LYS A 66 -9.41 -9.16 -2.39
C LYS A 66 -9.99 -9.73 -3.70
N GLU A 67 -9.25 -9.63 -4.80
CA GLU A 67 -9.68 -10.18 -6.09
C GLU A 67 -9.75 -11.71 -6.06
N GLU A 68 -8.85 -12.38 -5.34
CA GLU A 68 -8.89 -13.83 -5.11
C GLU A 68 -10.15 -14.22 -4.31
N LEU A 69 -10.42 -13.54 -3.19
CA LEU A 69 -11.64 -13.78 -2.40
C LEU A 69 -12.93 -13.56 -3.22
N ILE A 70 -13.00 -12.50 -4.03
CA ILE A 70 -14.16 -12.24 -4.90
C ILE A 70 -14.32 -13.35 -5.94
N LYS A 71 -13.22 -13.90 -6.47
CA LYS A 71 -13.27 -15.02 -7.42
C LYS A 71 -13.81 -16.28 -6.74
N GLU A 72 -13.36 -16.57 -5.53
CA GLU A 72 -13.84 -17.71 -4.73
C GLU A 72 -15.33 -17.58 -4.40
N GLU A 73 -15.78 -16.42 -3.91
CA GLU A 73 -17.20 -16.14 -3.63
C GLU A 73 -18.07 -16.30 -4.88
N LYS A 74 -17.59 -15.79 -6.04
CA LYS A 74 -18.29 -15.93 -7.32
C LYS A 74 -18.36 -17.38 -7.77
N ALA A 75 -17.27 -18.13 -7.69
CA ALA A 75 -17.25 -19.55 -8.02
C ALA A 75 -18.24 -20.34 -7.17
N LEU A 76 -18.31 -20.04 -5.86
CA LEU A 76 -19.27 -20.68 -4.96
C LEU A 76 -20.73 -20.33 -5.31
N SER A 77 -20.99 -19.07 -5.70
CA SER A 77 -22.33 -18.62 -6.10
C SER A 77 -22.80 -19.19 -7.45
N LEU A 78 -21.88 -19.46 -8.38
CA LEU A 78 -22.18 -20.05 -9.70
C LEU A 78 -22.38 -21.57 -9.62
N GLY A 79 -21.64 -22.27 -8.74
CA GLY A 79 -21.85 -23.70 -8.49
C GLY A 79 -23.16 -24.03 -7.78
N ALA A 80 -23.84 -23.04 -7.18
CA ALA A 80 -25.15 -23.21 -6.55
C ALA A 80 -26.33 -23.20 -7.55
N SER A 81 -26.14 -22.75 -8.79
CA SER A 81 -27.21 -22.71 -9.81
C SER A 81 -27.32 -23.96 -10.69
N GLU A 82 -26.39 -24.92 -10.60
CA GLU A 82 -26.35 -26.11 -11.47
C GLU A 82 -26.86 -27.42 -10.80
N ALA A 83 -27.32 -27.36 -9.55
CA ALA A 83 -27.91 -28.52 -8.85
C ALA A 83 -29.46 -28.49 -8.89
N LYS A 84 -30.03 -28.79 -10.06
CA LYS A 84 -31.44 -29.21 -10.24
C LYS A 84 -31.50 -30.06 -11.50
N PRO A 85 -32.07 -31.27 -11.52
CA PRO A 85 -33.39 -31.61 -10.96
C PRO A 85 -33.40 -32.35 -9.63
#